data_AF-A0AAV3R250-F1
#
_entry.id   AF-A0AAV3R250-F1
#
_cell.length_a   1.000
_cell.length_b   1.000
_cell.length_c   1.000
_cell.angle_alpha   90.00
_cell.angle_beta   90.00
_cell.angle_gamma   90.00
#
_symmetry.space_group_name_H-M   'P 1'
#
loop_
_entity.id
_entity.type
_entity.pdbx_description
1 polymer ?
#
loop_
_entity_poly.entity_id
_entity_poly.type
_entity_poly.pdbx_seq_one_letter_code
_entity_poly.pdbx_strand_id
1 'polypeptide(L)'
;MVTKTNTISVISFIFFIVFLLVPTGSLSKRQRLLLSNDGEQYAVIFDAGSTGSRVHVFRFNDALDLLQIGDDLEFYQSVKPGLSSYANDPEGAALSILPLLKDAEQNVPDSFRPNTPVRLGATAGLRLLEGDASERILERVRDLFHNETTLLSNPDWVAVLDGYHEGAYLWIALNYLLNNLGNNYTETVATIDLGGGSVQMSYAITKESASNAPNTSNEEEPYVQSMHLIGADYSIYAHRFNFFNLS
;
A
#
# COMPACT_ATOMS: atom_id res chain seq x y z
N MET A 1 -24.87 17.42 17.34
CA MET A 1 -24.29 16.08 17.49
C MET A 1 -23.81 15.69 16.11
N VAL A 2 -22.53 15.93 15.80
CA VAL A 2 -21.97 15.61 14.49
C VAL A 2 -21.52 14.16 14.57
N THR A 3 -22.23 13.28 13.87
CA THR A 3 -21.76 11.93 13.58
C THR A 3 -20.49 12.05 12.75
N LYS A 4 -19.32 11.82 13.35
CA LYS A 4 -18.08 11.61 12.59
C LYS A 4 -18.34 10.40 11.70
N THR A 5 -18.36 10.62 10.40
CA THR A 5 -18.36 9.53 9.42
C THR A 5 -16.92 9.02 9.39
N ASN A 6 -16.68 7.83 9.94
CA ASN A 6 -15.38 7.16 9.93
C ASN A 6 -15.06 6.80 8.47
N THR A 7 -14.42 7.74 7.78
CA THR A 7 -14.09 7.61 6.36
C THR A 7 -12.63 7.21 6.29
N ILE A 8 -12.35 5.92 6.11
CA ILE A 8 -11.00 5.47 5.73
C ILE A 8 -10.68 6.15 4.41
N SER A 9 -9.54 6.85 4.33
CA SER A 9 -9.13 7.44 3.06
C SER A 9 -8.89 6.32 2.06
N VAL A 10 -9.40 6.48 0.84
CA VAL A 10 -9.20 5.52 -0.27
C VAL A 10 -7.72 5.22 -0.48
N ILE A 11 -6.85 6.22 -0.25
CA ILE A 11 -5.40 6.08 -0.31
C ILE A 11 -4.89 5.16 0.81
N SER A 12 -5.32 5.35 2.07
CA SER A 12 -4.99 4.45 3.19
C SER A 12 -5.31 2.99 2.86
N PHE A 13 -6.47 2.78 2.23
CA PHE A 13 -6.98 1.46 1.92
C PHE A 13 -6.29 0.81 0.71
N ILE A 14 -5.90 1.62 -0.28
CA ILE A 14 -4.97 1.22 -1.35
C ILE A 14 -3.68 0.65 -0.74
N PHE A 15 -3.08 1.38 0.20
CA PHE A 15 -1.85 0.95 0.87
C PHE A 15 -2.04 -0.33 1.70
N PHE A 16 -3.17 -0.48 2.41
CA PHE A 16 -3.57 -1.75 3.07
C PHE A 16 -3.59 -2.95 2.11
N ILE A 17 -4.03 -2.72 0.89
CA ILE A 17 -4.19 -3.78 -0.09
C ILE A 17 -2.87 -4.10 -0.78
N VAL A 18 -2.03 -3.10 -1.07
CA VAL A 18 -0.62 -3.33 -1.46
C VAL A 18 0.07 -4.23 -0.45
N PHE A 19 -0.21 -4.02 0.84
CA PHE A 19 0.34 -4.86 1.91
C PHE A 19 -0.10 -6.32 1.80
N LEU A 20 -1.36 -6.61 1.51
CA LEU A 20 -1.88 -7.98 1.36
C LEU A 20 -1.27 -8.74 0.17
N LEU A 21 -0.78 -8.02 -0.84
CA LEU A 21 -0.37 -8.59 -2.13
C LEU A 21 1.11 -8.91 -2.23
N VAL A 22 2.00 -8.19 -1.52
CA VAL A 22 3.42 -8.55 -1.53
C VAL A 22 3.62 -9.75 -0.61
N PRO A 23 4.00 -10.93 -1.15
CA PRO A 23 4.14 -12.15 -0.36
C PRO A 23 5.14 -11.90 0.78
N THR A 24 4.65 -11.94 2.01
CA THR A 24 5.52 -12.12 3.17
C THR A 24 6.17 -13.48 3.01
N GLY A 25 7.47 -13.51 2.74
CA GLY A 25 8.22 -14.73 2.48
C GLY A 25 7.89 -15.86 3.47
N SER A 26 7.63 -17.05 2.93
CA SER A 26 7.63 -18.38 3.56
C SER A 26 7.22 -18.50 5.04
N LEU A 27 6.04 -18.00 5.42
CA LEU A 27 5.31 -18.57 6.57
C LEU A 27 4.13 -19.36 6.05
N SER A 28 4.22 -20.69 6.19
CA SER A 28 3.14 -21.60 5.86
C SER A 28 1.86 -21.21 6.60
N LYS A 29 0.70 -21.41 5.98
CA LYS A 29 -0.62 -21.15 6.61
C LYS A 29 -0.75 -21.80 8.00
N ARG A 30 -0.10 -22.95 8.20
CA ARG A 30 0.02 -23.65 9.50
C ARG A 30 0.86 -22.89 10.53
N GLN A 31 1.98 -22.28 10.15
CA GLN A 31 2.78 -21.46 11.08
C GLN A 31 2.07 -20.16 11.44
N ARG A 32 1.32 -19.54 10.51
CA ARG A 32 0.47 -18.38 10.82
C ARG A 32 -0.61 -18.74 11.86
N LEU A 33 -1.33 -19.84 11.65
CA LEU A 33 -2.32 -20.36 12.59
C LEU A 33 -1.76 -20.76 13.96
N LEU A 34 -0.49 -21.16 14.04
CA LEU A 34 0.15 -21.57 15.29
C LEU A 34 0.73 -20.39 16.09
N LEU A 35 0.89 -19.22 15.47
CA LEU A 35 1.49 -18.02 16.09
C LEU A 35 0.45 -16.97 16.50
N SER A 36 -0.73 -16.96 15.88
CA SER A 36 -1.88 -16.14 16.31
C SER A 36 -2.78 -16.96 17.23
N ASN A 37 -2.64 -16.80 18.55
CA ASN A 37 -3.54 -17.46 19.51
C ASN A 37 -5.02 -17.04 19.36
N ASP A 38 -5.35 -15.99 18.58
CA ASP A 38 -6.70 -15.43 18.44
C ASP A 38 -7.23 -15.28 17.00
N GLY A 39 -6.52 -15.74 15.96
CA GLY A 39 -6.98 -15.60 14.56
C GLY A 39 -7.04 -14.16 14.04
N GLU A 40 -6.31 -13.25 14.71
CA GLU A 40 -6.20 -11.83 14.38
C GLU A 40 -4.78 -11.48 13.93
N GLN A 41 -4.67 -10.46 13.09
CA GLN A 41 -3.42 -9.97 12.51
C GLN A 41 -3.44 -8.44 12.46
N TYR A 42 -2.25 -7.85 12.50
CA TYR A 42 -2.05 -6.41 12.36
C TYR A 42 -1.12 -6.10 11.19
N ALA A 43 -1.24 -4.89 10.66
CA ALA A 43 -0.37 -4.35 9.62
C ALA A 43 -0.07 -2.88 9.89
N VAL A 44 1.20 -2.47 9.76
CA VAL A 44 1.61 -1.06 9.84
C VAL A 44 2.12 -0.59 8.48
N ILE A 45 1.56 0.49 7.96
CA ILE A 45 1.81 0.92 6.59
C ILE A 45 2.04 2.42 6.54
N PHE A 46 3.16 2.81 5.95
CA PHE A 46 3.52 4.18 5.71
C PHE A 46 3.25 4.58 4.27
N ASP A 47 2.55 5.70 4.09
CA ASP A 47 2.43 6.44 2.83
C ASP A 47 3.35 7.65 2.89
N ALA A 48 4.44 7.62 2.11
CA ALA A 48 5.34 8.74 1.94
C ALA A 48 4.92 9.57 0.71
N GLY A 49 4.00 10.50 0.96
CA GLY A 49 3.52 11.49 0.00
C GLY A 49 4.50 12.64 -0.23
N SER A 50 4.28 13.40 -1.32
CA SER A 50 5.08 14.60 -1.62
C SER A 50 4.93 15.70 -0.56
N THR A 51 3.74 15.87 0.02
CA THR A 51 3.43 16.95 0.97
C THR A 51 3.53 16.54 2.44
N GLY A 52 3.66 15.25 2.74
CA GLY A 52 3.64 14.71 4.09
C GLY A 52 3.69 13.19 4.10
N SER A 53 4.07 12.64 5.24
CA SER A 53 4.12 11.20 5.51
C SER A 53 2.98 10.81 6.44
N ARG A 54 2.41 9.63 6.23
CA ARG A 54 1.26 9.11 6.99
C ARG A 54 1.57 7.69 7.45
N VAL A 55 1.01 7.30 8.58
CA VAL A 55 1.04 5.92 9.07
C VAL A 55 -0.38 5.43 9.29
N HIS A 56 -0.60 4.17 8.94
CA HIS A 56 -1.85 3.44 9.12
C HIS A 56 -1.55 2.17 9.91
N VAL A 57 -2.38 1.86 10.90
CA VAL A 57 -2.39 0.55 11.54
C VAL A 57 -3.76 -0.07 11.29
N PHE A 58 -3.76 -1.27 10.74
CA PHE A 58 -4.96 -2.06 10.51
C PHE A 58 -4.93 -3.32 11.37
N ARG A 59 -6.11 -3.76 11.79
CA ARG A 59 -6.35 -5.03 12.48
C ARG A 59 -7.36 -5.82 11.66
N PHE A 60 -7.14 -7.11 11.47
CA PHE A 60 -8.02 -7.96 10.67
C PHE A 60 -8.05 -9.40 11.16
N ASN A 61 -9.11 -10.13 10.85
CA ASN A 61 -9.23 -11.56 11.16
C ASN A 61 -8.62 -12.43 10.04
N ASP A 62 -8.68 -13.76 10.18
CA ASP A 62 -8.22 -14.72 9.16
C ASP A 62 -8.99 -14.68 7.83
N ALA A 63 -10.23 -14.14 7.83
CA ALA A 63 -11.00 -13.86 6.63
C ALA A 63 -10.64 -12.51 5.98
N LEU A 64 -9.67 -11.81 6.57
CA LEU A 64 -9.22 -10.46 6.25
C LEU A 64 -10.23 -9.36 6.61
N ASP A 65 -11.36 -9.66 7.25
CA ASP A 65 -12.30 -8.61 7.67
C ASP A 65 -11.60 -7.62 8.62
N LEU A 66 -11.75 -6.31 8.33
CA LEU A 66 -11.21 -5.27 9.19
C LEU A 66 -11.90 -5.30 10.56
N LEU A 67 -11.08 -5.26 11.60
CA LEU A 67 -11.49 -5.19 13.00
C LEU A 67 -11.18 -3.80 13.56
N GLN A 68 -11.93 -3.41 14.59
CA GLN A 68 -11.75 -2.10 15.23
C GLN A 68 -10.44 -2.03 16.03
N ILE A 69 -9.84 -0.84 15.98
CA ILE A 69 -8.77 -0.34 16.86
C ILE A 69 -9.35 0.87 17.58
N GLY A 70 -9.69 0.70 18.86
CA GLY A 70 -10.47 1.71 19.59
C GLY A 70 -11.87 1.86 18.98
N ASP A 71 -12.24 3.10 18.60
CA ASP A 71 -13.54 3.42 17.99
C ASP A 71 -13.52 3.43 16.45
N ASP A 72 -12.36 3.17 15.84
CA ASP A 72 -12.13 3.28 14.39
C ASP A 72 -11.66 1.94 13.78
N LEU A 73 -11.71 1.82 12.45
CA LEU A 73 -11.23 0.63 11.70
C LEU A 73 -9.73 0.68 11.38
N GLU A 74 -9.11 1.84 11.60
CA GLU A 74 -7.67 2.06 11.45
C GLU A 74 -7.19 3.04 12.54
N PHE A 75 -5.95 2.90 12.98
CA PHE A 75 -5.24 4.03 13.59
C PHE A 75 -4.54 4.81 12.48
N TYR A 76 -4.68 6.14 12.49
CA TYR A 76 -4.12 7.03 11.49
C TYR A 76 -3.40 8.21 12.14
N GLN A 77 -2.19 8.51 11.67
CA GLN A 77 -1.47 9.72 12.05
C GLN A 77 -0.61 10.23 10.88
N SER A 78 -0.28 11.52 10.87
CA SER A 78 0.49 12.14 9.77
C SER A 78 1.43 13.24 10.25
N VAL A 79 2.51 13.46 9.49
CA VAL A 79 3.48 14.53 9.68
C VAL A 79 3.74 15.30 8.38
N LYS A 80 4.23 16.53 8.52
CA LYS A 80 4.72 17.38 7.43
C LYS A 80 6.07 18.00 7.81
N PRO A 81 6.97 18.28 6.86
CA PRO A 81 6.83 18.00 5.43
C PRO A 81 7.04 16.52 5.09
N GLY A 82 6.83 16.13 3.83
CA GLY A 82 7.06 14.76 3.36
C GLY A 82 8.54 14.45 3.15
N LEU A 83 8.88 13.16 2.98
CA LEU A 83 10.27 12.70 2.84
C LEU A 83 11.06 13.42 1.73
N SER A 84 10.40 13.76 0.61
CA SER A 84 11.02 14.48 -0.52
C SER A 84 11.61 15.85 -0.15
N SER A 85 11.11 16.48 0.91
CA SER A 85 11.63 17.78 1.38
C SER A 85 13.01 17.68 2.03
N TYR A 86 13.47 16.47 2.30
CA TYR A 86 14.76 16.15 2.91
C TYR A 86 15.75 15.56 1.90
N ALA A 87 15.64 15.90 0.60
CA ALA A 87 16.49 15.36 -0.46
C ALA A 87 18.01 15.41 -0.16
N ASN A 88 18.44 16.44 0.57
CA ASN A 88 19.85 16.64 0.97
C ASN A 88 20.16 16.18 2.41
N ASP A 89 19.17 15.67 3.16
CA ASP A 89 19.30 15.22 4.54
C ASP A 89 18.55 13.87 4.77
N PRO A 90 19.08 12.74 4.27
CA PRO A 90 18.43 11.44 4.42
C PRO A 90 18.18 11.01 5.86
N GLU A 91 19.07 11.41 6.78
CA GLU A 91 18.93 11.12 8.21
C GLU A 91 17.73 11.88 8.80
N GLY A 92 17.64 13.19 8.52
CA GLY A 92 16.48 14.00 8.87
C GLY A 92 15.18 13.46 8.28
N ALA A 93 15.21 12.92 7.07
CA ALA A 93 14.07 12.28 6.44
C ALA A 93 13.54 11.09 7.28
N ALA A 94 14.42 10.17 7.68
CA ALA A 94 14.04 9.02 8.51
C ALA A 94 13.57 9.46 9.90
N LEU A 95 14.30 10.36 10.56
CA LEU A 95 13.92 10.89 11.87
C LEU A 95 12.56 11.61 11.84
N SER A 96 12.17 12.20 10.71
CA SER A 96 10.87 12.87 10.58
C SER A 96 9.67 11.93 10.75
N ILE A 97 9.82 10.63 10.44
CA ILE A 97 8.75 9.62 10.58
C ILE A 97 8.87 8.77 11.84
N LEU A 98 9.93 8.94 12.63
CA LEU A 98 10.12 8.20 13.89
C LEU A 98 8.96 8.37 14.88
N PRO A 99 8.37 9.57 15.08
CA PRO A 99 7.20 9.71 15.94
C PRO A 99 6.01 8.86 15.49
N LEU A 100 5.77 8.80 14.18
CA LEU A 100 4.71 7.97 13.59
C LEU A 100 4.96 6.47 13.82
N LEU A 101 6.23 6.04 13.74
CA LEU A 101 6.61 4.65 13.99
C LEU A 101 6.33 4.24 15.44
N LYS A 102 6.70 5.09 16.40
CA LYS A 102 6.45 4.83 17.83
C LYS A 102 4.96 4.83 18.15
N ASP A 103 4.18 5.76 17.59
CA ASP A 103 2.73 5.81 17.78
C ASP A 103 2.05 4.57 17.19
N ALA A 104 2.46 4.14 16.00
CA ALA A 104 1.93 2.92 15.37
C ALA A 104 2.24 1.66 16.19
N GLU A 105 3.48 1.52 16.68
CA GLU A 105 3.89 0.39 17.52
C GLU A 105 3.11 0.32 18.84
N GLN A 106 2.77 1.47 19.44
CA GLN A 106 1.94 1.53 20.65
C GLN A 106 0.50 1.03 20.42
N ASN A 107 -0.01 1.15 19.19
CA ASN A 107 -1.33 0.65 18.81
C ASN A 107 -1.33 -0.84 18.42
N VAL A 108 -0.17 -1.50 18.45
CA VAL A 108 -0.04 -2.95 18.24
C VAL A 108 0.31 -3.60 19.59
N PRO A 109 -0.50 -4.54 20.11
CA PRO A 109 -0.19 -5.19 21.38
C PRO A 109 1.13 -5.96 21.31
N ASP A 110 1.90 -5.97 22.41
CA ASP A 110 3.26 -6.53 22.47
C ASP A 110 3.36 -7.95 21.88
N SER A 111 2.35 -8.80 22.10
CA SER A 111 2.30 -10.18 21.60
C SER A 111 2.19 -10.30 20.08
N PHE A 112 1.66 -9.28 19.40
CA PHE A 112 1.49 -9.26 17.95
C PHE A 112 2.66 -8.61 17.22
N ARG A 113 3.47 -7.77 17.88
CA ARG A 113 4.54 -7.00 17.23
C ARG A 113 5.53 -7.83 16.41
N PRO A 114 6.06 -8.97 16.90
CA PRO A 114 7.03 -9.76 16.13
C PRO A 114 6.50 -10.33 14.80
N ASN A 115 5.17 -10.39 14.65
CA ASN A 115 4.49 -10.89 13.45
C ASN A 115 3.79 -9.77 12.65
N THR A 116 3.80 -8.54 13.15
CA THR A 116 3.12 -7.40 12.54
C THR A 116 4.06 -6.72 11.56
N PRO A 117 3.82 -6.78 10.25
CA PRO A 117 4.74 -6.23 9.29
C PRO A 117 4.63 -4.71 9.23
N VAL A 118 5.78 -4.02 9.18
CA VAL A 118 5.88 -2.58 8.91
C VAL A 118 6.41 -2.36 7.49
N ARG A 119 5.71 -1.54 6.71
CA ARG A 119 6.03 -1.26 5.30
C ARG A 119 5.97 0.24 5.00
N LEU A 120 6.73 0.68 4.00
CA LEU A 120 6.66 2.05 3.51
C LEU A 120 6.61 2.06 1.98
N GLY A 121 5.58 2.69 1.43
CA GLY A 121 5.51 2.99 0.00
C GLY A 121 5.62 4.50 -0.22
N ALA A 122 6.65 4.91 -0.95
CA ALA A 122 6.80 6.30 -1.36
C ALA A 122 6.17 6.54 -2.74
N THR A 123 5.58 7.72 -2.91
CA THR A 123 4.84 8.08 -4.14
C THR A 123 5.66 9.04 -5.01
N ALA A 124 4.98 9.77 -5.91
CA ALA A 124 5.58 10.68 -6.88
C ALA A 124 6.61 11.67 -6.30
N GLY A 125 6.46 12.08 -5.04
CA GLY A 125 7.42 13.00 -4.40
C GLY A 125 8.86 12.49 -4.39
N LEU A 126 9.06 11.20 -4.10
CA LEU A 126 10.41 10.60 -4.10
C LEU A 126 10.89 10.24 -5.51
N ARG A 127 9.98 9.85 -6.41
CA ARG A 127 10.29 9.56 -7.83
C ARG A 127 10.93 10.75 -8.55
N LEU A 128 10.55 11.97 -8.16
CA LEU A 128 10.98 13.21 -8.80
C LEU A 128 12.32 13.75 -8.27
N LEU A 129 12.92 13.08 -7.28
CA LEU A 129 14.24 13.50 -6.77
C LEU A 129 15.34 13.15 -7.77
N GLU A 130 16.31 14.05 -7.90
CA GLU A 130 17.45 13.85 -8.79
C GLU A 130 18.48 12.87 -8.19
N GLY A 131 19.17 12.12 -9.06
CA GLY A 131 20.28 11.25 -8.68
C GLY A 131 19.85 10.09 -7.78
N ASP A 132 20.64 9.83 -6.73
CA ASP A 132 20.44 8.73 -5.77
C ASP A 132 19.71 9.17 -4.48
N ALA A 133 19.20 10.40 -4.43
CA ALA A 133 18.63 10.98 -3.22
C ALA A 133 17.45 10.17 -2.67
N SER A 134 16.57 9.66 -3.55
CA SER A 134 15.45 8.81 -3.15
C SER A 134 15.93 7.54 -2.45
N GLU A 135 16.93 6.84 -3.03
CA GLU A 135 17.40 5.59 -2.47
C GLU A 135 18.14 5.79 -1.16
N ARG A 136 18.95 6.84 -1.06
CA ARG A 136 19.61 7.23 0.21
C ARG A 136 18.60 7.50 1.33
N ILE A 137 17.45 8.11 1.03
CA ILE A 137 16.36 8.29 1.99
C ILE A 137 15.76 6.94 2.39
N LEU A 138 15.45 6.07 1.42
CA LEU A 138 14.86 4.76 1.69
C LEU A 138 15.80 3.86 2.50
N GLU A 139 17.11 3.90 2.26
CA GLU A 139 18.12 3.22 3.08
C GLU A 139 18.02 3.66 4.55
N ARG A 140 17.91 4.97 4.83
CA ARG A 140 17.74 5.46 6.20
C ARG A 140 16.41 5.07 6.84
N VAL A 141 15.34 4.98 6.04
CA VAL A 141 14.06 4.44 6.52
C VAL A 141 14.17 2.95 6.86
N ARG A 142 14.89 2.14 6.05
CA ARG A 142 15.13 0.73 6.34
C ARG A 142 15.94 0.56 7.63
N ASP A 143 16.99 1.35 7.81
CA ASP A 143 17.77 1.38 9.05
C ASP A 143 16.89 1.73 10.25
N LEU A 144 16.02 2.74 10.12
CA LEU A 144 15.07 3.14 11.16
C LEU A 144 14.13 1.98 11.53
N PHE A 145 13.49 1.34 10.56
CA PHE A 145 12.58 0.22 10.80
C PHE A 145 13.29 -1.02 11.37
N HIS A 146 14.58 -1.19 11.08
CA HIS A 146 15.36 -2.27 11.65
C HIS A 146 15.75 -2.01 13.11
N ASN A 147 16.13 -0.76 13.43
CA ASN A 147 16.73 -0.42 14.71
C ASN A 147 15.73 0.07 15.76
N GLU A 148 14.64 0.71 15.35
CA GLU A 148 13.77 1.48 16.25
C GLU A 148 12.44 0.80 16.60
N THR A 149 12.15 -0.39 16.06
CA THR A 149 10.88 -1.08 16.34
C THR A 149 11.05 -2.59 16.50
N THR A 150 10.13 -3.19 17.24
CA THR A 150 9.96 -4.64 17.41
C THR A 150 8.97 -5.24 16.41
N LEU A 151 8.39 -4.40 15.54
CA LEU A 151 7.58 -4.83 14.40
C LEU A 151 8.42 -5.62 13.39
N LEU A 152 7.78 -6.52 12.65
CA LEU A 152 8.44 -7.28 11.60
C LEU A 152 8.82 -6.36 10.43
N SER A 153 10.12 -6.11 10.25
CA SER A 153 10.63 -5.30 9.15
C SER A 153 11.38 -6.15 8.12
N ASN A 154 11.30 -5.74 6.86
CA ASN A 154 12.11 -6.28 5.77
C ASN A 154 12.50 -5.11 4.84
N PRO A 155 13.80 -4.97 4.48
CA PRO A 155 14.28 -3.96 3.55
C PRO A 155 13.48 -3.83 2.25
N ASP A 156 13.01 -4.97 1.70
CA ASP A 156 12.27 -5.04 0.44
C ASP A 156 10.86 -4.44 0.54
N TRP A 157 10.37 -4.19 1.75
CA TRP A 157 9.05 -3.58 1.98
C TRP A 157 9.09 -2.06 2.13
N VAL A 158 10.27 -1.46 1.94
CA VAL A 158 10.49 -0.02 1.88
C VAL A 158 10.92 0.32 0.46
N ALA A 159 9.99 0.87 -0.31
CA ALA A 159 10.18 1.09 -1.74
C ALA A 159 9.45 2.34 -2.24
N VAL A 160 9.93 2.89 -3.35
CA VAL A 160 9.13 3.79 -4.15
C VAL A 160 8.12 2.93 -4.92
N LEU A 161 6.83 3.13 -4.66
CA LEU A 161 5.79 2.52 -5.48
C LEU A 161 5.91 3.11 -6.87
N ASP A 162 5.86 2.31 -7.93
CA ASP A 162 5.72 2.87 -9.27
C ASP A 162 4.35 3.54 -9.43
N GLY A 163 4.23 4.48 -10.37
CA GLY A 163 2.95 5.12 -10.68
C GLY A 163 1.98 4.18 -11.41
N TYR A 164 2.51 3.08 -11.94
CA TYR A 164 1.83 2.05 -12.71
C TYR A 164 0.83 1.26 -11.86
N HIS A 165 1.24 0.84 -10.67
CA HIS A 165 0.37 0.01 -9.83
C HIS A 165 -0.70 0.81 -9.08
N GLU A 166 -0.62 2.14 -8.97
CA GLU A 166 -1.59 2.97 -8.22
C GLU A 166 -3.05 2.72 -8.68
N GLY A 167 -3.27 2.67 -9.99
CA GLY A 167 -4.60 2.40 -10.56
C GLY A 167 -5.08 0.98 -10.30
N ALA A 168 -4.19 -0.02 -10.41
CA ALA A 168 -4.54 -1.41 -10.13
C ALA A 168 -4.82 -1.62 -8.64
N TYR A 169 -4.04 -0.98 -7.76
CA TYR A 169 -4.25 -1.07 -6.32
C TYR A 169 -5.56 -0.43 -5.87
N LEU A 170 -6.00 0.67 -6.50
CA LEU A 170 -7.34 1.22 -6.29
C LEU A 170 -8.43 0.20 -6.66
N TRP A 171 -8.27 -0.47 -7.80
CA TRP A 171 -9.21 -1.52 -8.22
C TRP A 171 -9.28 -2.66 -7.20
N ILE A 172 -8.14 -3.13 -6.70
CA ILE A 172 -8.11 -4.22 -5.71
C ILE A 172 -8.73 -3.73 -4.40
N ALA A 173 -8.41 -2.52 -3.96
CA ALA A 173 -8.96 -1.89 -2.78
C ALA A 173 -10.49 -1.79 -2.82
N LEU A 174 -11.04 -1.25 -3.91
CA LEU A 174 -12.49 -1.10 -4.01
C LEU A 174 -13.20 -2.46 -4.08
N ASN A 175 -12.66 -3.40 -4.85
CA ASN A 175 -13.24 -4.73 -4.98
C ASN A 175 -13.11 -5.57 -3.70
N TYR A 176 -12.10 -5.31 -2.90
CA TYR A 176 -12.01 -5.89 -1.57
C TYR A 176 -13.09 -5.35 -0.64
N LEU A 177 -13.27 -4.02 -0.58
CA LEU A 177 -14.30 -3.39 0.28
C LEU A 177 -15.71 -3.85 -0.09
N LEU A 178 -15.93 -4.13 -1.37
CA LEU A 178 -17.20 -4.62 -1.89
C LEU A 178 -17.33 -6.14 -1.82
N ASN A 179 -16.32 -6.85 -1.30
CA ASN A 179 -16.27 -8.31 -1.22
C ASN A 179 -16.44 -9.03 -2.58
N ASN A 180 -15.88 -8.43 -3.63
CA ASN A 180 -15.91 -8.95 -5.00
C ASN A 180 -14.66 -9.78 -5.35
N LEU A 181 -13.57 -9.64 -4.60
CA LEU A 181 -12.34 -10.42 -4.82
C LEU A 181 -12.56 -11.90 -4.45
N GLY A 182 -12.00 -12.80 -5.25
CA GLY A 182 -12.25 -14.25 -5.17
C GLY A 182 -13.44 -14.73 -6.02
N ASN A 183 -14.29 -13.81 -6.47
CA ASN A 183 -15.44 -14.10 -7.35
C ASN A 183 -15.07 -13.97 -8.84
N ASN A 184 -16.04 -14.14 -9.74
CA ASN A 184 -15.78 -13.97 -11.17
C ASN A 184 -15.40 -12.52 -11.50
N TYR A 185 -14.51 -12.30 -12.48
CA TYR A 185 -14.10 -10.96 -12.89
C TYR A 185 -15.30 -10.06 -13.29
N THR A 186 -16.39 -10.63 -13.80
CA THR A 186 -17.61 -9.88 -14.14
C THR A 186 -18.34 -9.28 -12.95
N GLU A 187 -18.07 -9.77 -11.75
CA GLU A 187 -18.68 -9.31 -10.50
C GLU A 187 -17.86 -8.18 -9.86
N THR A 188 -16.71 -7.85 -10.44
CA THR A 188 -15.86 -6.76 -9.98
C THR A 188 -16.31 -5.41 -10.55
N VAL A 189 -16.00 -4.34 -9.83
CA VAL A 189 -16.25 -2.97 -10.26
C VAL A 189 -15.01 -2.37 -10.90
N ALA A 190 -15.20 -1.52 -11.90
CA ALA A 190 -14.12 -0.69 -12.45
C ALA A 190 -13.79 0.48 -11.53
N THR A 191 -12.58 1.00 -11.64
CA THR A 191 -12.14 2.19 -10.91
C THR A 191 -11.62 3.24 -11.88
N ILE A 192 -11.93 4.50 -11.58
CA ILE A 192 -11.41 5.67 -12.27
C ILE A 192 -10.91 6.62 -11.19
N ASP A 193 -9.61 6.91 -11.19
CA ASP A 193 -8.99 7.88 -10.28
C ASP A 193 -8.68 9.16 -11.04
N LEU A 194 -9.22 10.28 -10.58
CA LEU A 194 -9.01 11.59 -11.18
C LEU A 194 -8.08 12.41 -10.27
N GLY A 195 -6.79 12.32 -10.55
CA GLY A 195 -5.76 13.10 -9.86
C GLY A 195 -5.62 14.52 -10.42
N GLY A 196 -4.71 15.29 -9.84
CA GLY A 196 -4.45 16.67 -10.29
C GLY A 196 -3.71 16.80 -11.63
N GLY A 197 -3.05 15.74 -12.10
CA GLY A 197 -2.23 15.74 -13.33
C GLY A 197 -2.47 14.57 -14.28
N SER A 198 -3.34 13.64 -13.91
CA SER A 198 -3.66 12.44 -14.69
C SER A 198 -5.03 11.88 -14.33
N VAL A 199 -5.55 11.03 -15.22
CA VAL A 199 -6.64 10.11 -14.91
C VAL A 199 -6.17 8.67 -15.08
N GLN A 200 -6.51 7.81 -14.15
CA GLN A 200 -6.18 6.38 -14.18
C GLN A 200 -7.47 5.57 -14.28
N MET A 201 -7.45 4.51 -15.09
CA MET A 201 -8.59 3.60 -15.24
C MET A 201 -8.14 2.16 -15.10
N SER A 202 -8.87 1.39 -14.28
CA SER A 202 -8.60 -0.02 -14.05
C SER A 202 -9.85 -0.87 -13.96
N TYR A 203 -9.83 -2.04 -14.62
CA TYR A 203 -10.92 -3.02 -14.58
C TYR A 203 -10.43 -4.42 -14.97
N ALA A 204 -11.08 -5.46 -14.46
CA ALA A 204 -10.72 -6.83 -14.84
C ALA A 204 -11.25 -7.21 -16.23
N ILE A 205 -10.45 -8.00 -16.95
CA ILE A 205 -10.71 -8.47 -18.31
C ILE A 205 -10.56 -10.00 -18.39
N THR A 206 -11.03 -10.58 -19.49
CA THR A 206 -10.84 -12.02 -19.76
C THR A 206 -9.37 -12.34 -20.04
N LYS A 207 -8.98 -13.60 -19.79
CA LYS A 207 -7.65 -14.12 -20.19
C LYS A 207 -7.41 -14.00 -21.70
N GLU A 208 -8.47 -14.11 -22.51
CA GLU A 208 -8.40 -13.91 -23.96
C GLU A 208 -8.08 -12.45 -24.33
N SER A 209 -8.81 -11.48 -23.75
CA SER A 209 -8.53 -10.05 -23.97
C SER A 209 -7.13 -9.68 -23.48
N ALA A 210 -6.69 -10.25 -22.35
CA ALA A 210 -5.34 -10.06 -21.84
C ALA A 210 -4.27 -10.60 -22.81
N SER A 211 -4.49 -11.77 -23.41
CA SER A 211 -3.57 -12.38 -24.37
C SER A 211 -3.49 -11.61 -25.70
N ASN A 212 -4.57 -10.92 -26.05
CA ASN A 212 -4.67 -10.08 -27.25
C ASN A 212 -4.31 -8.62 -27.00
N ALA A 213 -3.91 -8.26 -25.77
CA ALA A 213 -3.56 -6.88 -25.44
C ALA A 213 -2.33 -6.45 -26.25
N PRO A 214 -2.33 -5.22 -26.82
CA PRO A 214 -1.19 -4.73 -27.58
C PRO A 214 0.04 -4.64 -26.69
N ASN A 215 1.19 -5.03 -27.24
CA ASN A 215 2.48 -4.78 -26.58
C ASN A 215 2.72 -3.28 -26.54
N THR A 216 3.06 -2.76 -25.38
CA THR A 216 3.56 -1.40 -25.25
C THR A 216 4.99 -1.32 -25.76
N SER A 217 5.39 -0.14 -26.23
CA SER A 217 6.79 0.09 -26.59
C SER A 217 7.69 -0.10 -25.36
N ASN A 218 9.00 -0.35 -25.53
CA ASN A 218 9.92 -0.67 -24.41
C ASN A 218 10.00 0.41 -23.31
N GLU A 219 9.39 1.58 -23.51
CA GLU A 219 9.34 2.71 -22.56
C GLU A 219 7.95 2.92 -21.95
N GLU A 220 6.91 2.21 -22.41
CA GLU A 220 5.53 2.34 -21.94
C GLU A 220 5.09 1.14 -21.10
N GLU A 221 4.37 1.43 -20.02
CA GLU A 221 3.91 0.46 -19.03
C GLU A 221 2.87 -0.51 -19.64
N PRO A 222 2.95 -1.83 -19.38
CA PRO A 222 2.06 -2.79 -20.04
C PRO A 222 0.59 -2.58 -19.66
N TYR A 223 -0.33 -2.70 -20.61
CA TYR A 223 -1.76 -2.47 -20.34
C TYR A 223 -2.39 -3.45 -19.35
N VAL A 224 -1.79 -4.60 -19.11
CA VAL A 224 -2.40 -5.69 -18.35
C VAL A 224 -1.48 -6.20 -17.25
N GLN A 225 -2.00 -6.23 -16.03
CA GLN A 225 -1.37 -6.83 -14.86
C GLN A 225 -2.06 -8.16 -14.53
N SER A 226 -1.29 -9.24 -14.38
CA SER A 226 -1.81 -10.54 -13.95
C SER A 226 -1.53 -10.74 -12.47
N MET A 227 -2.57 -11.00 -11.67
CA MET A 227 -2.46 -11.14 -10.22
C MET A 227 -3.27 -12.31 -9.68
N HIS A 228 -2.78 -12.94 -8.63
CA HIS A 228 -3.51 -13.96 -7.87
C HIS A 228 -4.03 -13.36 -6.57
N LEU A 229 -5.35 -13.18 -6.46
CA LEU A 229 -6.03 -12.45 -5.39
C LEU A 229 -7.08 -13.35 -4.74
N ILE A 230 -6.94 -13.63 -3.45
CA ILE A 230 -7.91 -14.42 -2.65
C ILE A 230 -8.32 -15.74 -3.36
N GLY A 231 -7.34 -16.47 -3.88
CA GLY A 231 -7.59 -17.77 -4.53
C GLY A 231 -8.07 -17.71 -5.99
N ALA A 232 -8.22 -16.52 -6.58
CA ALA A 232 -8.61 -16.33 -7.98
C ALA A 232 -7.53 -15.60 -8.79
N ASP A 233 -7.38 -15.95 -10.07
CA ASP A 233 -6.50 -15.24 -11.00
C ASP A 233 -7.27 -14.12 -11.70
N TYR A 234 -6.74 -12.90 -11.67
CA TYR A 234 -7.28 -11.75 -12.38
C TYR A 234 -6.28 -11.24 -13.41
N SER A 235 -6.81 -10.85 -14.57
CA SER A 235 -6.12 -10.01 -15.54
C SER A 235 -6.73 -8.61 -15.46
N ILE A 236 -5.98 -7.64 -14.97
CA ILE A 236 -6.44 -6.28 -14.71
C ILE A 236 -5.88 -5.38 -15.80
N TYR A 237 -6.77 -4.81 -16.61
CA TYR A 237 -6.40 -3.68 -17.46
C TYR A 237 -6.13 -2.48 -16.55
N ALA A 238 -5.01 -1.80 -16.75
CA ALA A 238 -4.70 -0.56 -16.06
C ALA A 238 -4.01 0.40 -17.03
N HIS A 239 -4.45 1.66 -17.05
CA HIS A 239 -3.79 2.69 -17.85
C HIS A 239 -3.89 4.07 -17.21
N ARG A 240 -2.84 4.87 -17.42
CA ARG A 240 -2.70 6.23 -16.93
C ARG A 240 -2.66 7.20 -18.10
N PHE A 241 -3.63 8.11 -18.15
CA PHE A 241 -3.65 9.21 -19.11
C PHE A 241 -3.14 10.49 -18.45
N ASN A 242 -2.01 11.02 -18.94
CA ASN A 242 -1.47 12.29 -18.45
C ASN A 242 -2.16 13.45 -19.15
N PHE A 243 -2.64 14.45 -18.39
CA PHE A 243 -3.34 15.60 -19.00
C PHE A 243 -2.43 16.45 -19.90
N PHE A 244 -1.11 16.42 -19.67
CA PHE A 244 -0.13 17.20 -20.44
C PHE A 244 0.26 16.55 -21.78
N ASN A 245 -0.16 15.31 -22.06
CA ASN A 245 0.07 14.63 -23.34
C ASN A 245 -1.16 14.69 -24.26
N LEU A 246 -2.20 15.45 -23.89
CA LEU A 246 -3.44 15.62 -24.65
C LEU A 246 -3.44 16.87 -25.56
N SER A 247 -2.30 17.57 -25.67
CA SER A 247 -2.14 18.81 -26.46
C SER A 247 -1.28 18.59 -27.69
#